data_AF-A0A158DZA4-F1
#
_entry.id   AF-A0A158DZA4-F1
#
_cell.length_a   1.000
_cell.length_b   1.000
_cell.length_c   1.000
_cell.angle_alpha   90.00
_cell.angle_beta   90.00
_cell.angle_gamma   90.00
#
_symmetry.space_group_name_H-M   'P 1'
#
loop_
_entity.id
_entity.type
_entity.pdbx_description
1 polymer ?
#
loop_
_entity_poly.entity_id
_entity_poly.type
_entity_poly.pdbx_seq_one_letter_code
_entity_poly.pdbx_strand_id
1 'polypeptide(L)' 'MDLITETLTLEKAERDIDAAKVRIDRQKEIVGMLGPSGPQYETAALLLQTFQEALGALEAHHKLILERVEQLRNDA' A
#
# COMPACT_ATOMS: atom_id res chain seq x y z
N MET A 1 -6.92 5.42 -22.04
CA MET A 1 -6.18 4.14 -21.94
C MET A 1 -7.11 3.02 -22.32
N ASP A 2 -6.58 1.94 -22.88
CA ASP A 2 -7.33 0.73 -23.23
C ASP A 2 -7.38 -0.26 -22.07
N LEU A 3 -8.22 -1.30 -22.21
CA LEU A 3 -8.43 -2.32 -21.18
C LEU A 3 -7.14 -3.06 -20.80
N ILE A 4 -6.23 -3.29 -21.76
CA ILE A 4 -4.95 -3.99 -21.53
C ILE A 4 -4.07 -3.15 -20.59
N THR A 5 -3.94 -1.85 -20.88
CA THR A 5 -3.12 -0.93 -20.09
C THR A 5 -3.62 -0.80 -18.65
N GLU A 6 -4.94 -0.69 -18.47
CA GLU A 6 -5.53 -0.59 -17.13
C GLU A 6 -5.40 -1.89 -16.34
N THR A 7 -5.51 -3.05 -17.02
CA THR A 7 -5.29 -4.36 -16.37
C THR A 7 -3.84 -4.50 -15.87
N LEU A 8 -2.85 -4.08 -16.65
CA LEU A 8 -1.44 -4.08 -16.21
C LEU A 8 -1.18 -3.10 -15.05
N THR A 9 -1.88 -1.97 -15.06
CA THR A 9 -1.83 -0.99 -13.96
C THR A 9 -2.41 -1.58 -12.68
N LEU A 10 -3.51 -2.35 -12.78
CA LEU A 10 -4.12 -3.05 -11.66
C LEU A 10 -3.17 -4.07 -11.04
N GLU A 11 -2.57 -4.96 -11.85
CA GLU A 11 -1.59 -5.95 -11.37
C GLU A 11 -0.39 -5.29 -10.69
N LYS A 12 0.05 -4.12 -11.19
CA LYS A 12 1.12 -3.37 -10.56
C LYS A 12 0.68 -2.82 -9.19
N ALA A 13 -0.53 -2.25 -9.11
CA ALA A 13 -1.06 -1.72 -7.85
C ALA A 13 -1.18 -2.82 -6.78
N GLU A 14 -1.60 -4.04 -7.17
CA GLU A 14 -1.61 -5.21 -6.28
C GLU A 14 -0.21 -5.54 -5.74
N ARG A 15 0.81 -5.61 -6.62
CA ARG A 15 2.20 -5.84 -6.20
C ARG A 15 2.74 -4.75 -5.27
N ASP A 16 2.39 -3.49 -5.52
CA ASP A 16 2.81 -2.36 -4.70
C ASP A 16 2.17 -2.44 -3.29
N ILE A 17 0.90 -2.86 -3.21
CA ILE A 17 0.20 -3.12 -1.94
C ILE A 17 0.89 -4.24 -1.15
N ASP A 18 1.21 -5.36 -1.80
CA ASP A 18 1.87 -6.49 -1.14
C ASP A 18 3.26 -6.11 -0.62
N ALA A 19 4.03 -5.37 -1.42
CA ALA A 19 5.33 -4.85 -0.99
C ALA A 19 5.19 -3.88 0.21
N ALA A 20 4.14 -3.04 0.24
CA ALA A 20 3.88 -2.13 1.35
C ALA A 20 3.53 -2.91 2.64
N LYS A 21 2.71 -3.96 2.55
CA LYS A 21 2.37 -4.83 3.70
C LYS A 21 3.62 -5.47 4.31
N VAL A 22 4.52 -6.01 3.47
CA VAL A 22 5.80 -6.59 3.94
C VAL A 22 6.66 -5.55 4.66
N ARG A 23 6.72 -4.31 4.16
CA ARG A 23 7.47 -3.22 4.82
C ARG A 23 6.86 -2.86 6.18
N ILE A 24 5.53 -2.81 6.26
CA ILE A 24 4.82 -2.55 7.52
C ILE A 24 5.14 -3.63 8.54
N ASP A 25 5.09 -4.91 8.16
CA ASP A 25 5.35 -6.01 9.09
C ASP A 25 6.78 -5.98 9.62
N ARG A 26 7.77 -5.75 8.74
CA ARG A 26 9.16 -5.54 9.16
C ARG A 26 9.30 -4.33 10.09
N GLN A 27 8.56 -3.25 9.85
CA GLN A 27 8.63 -2.06 10.70
C GLN A 27 7.97 -2.30 12.07
N LYS A 28 6.89 -3.10 12.16
CA LYS A 28 6.32 -3.54 13.44
C LYS A 28 7.33 -4.34 14.26
N GLU A 29 8.10 -5.22 13.63
CA GLU A 29 9.17 -5.97 14.30
C GLU A 29 10.23 -5.02 14.88
N ILE A 30 10.65 -4.02 14.10
CA ILE A 30 11.61 -2.98 14.57
C ILE A 30 11.05 -2.23 15.77
N VAL A 31 9.80 -1.75 15.69
CA VAL A 31 9.15 -1.05 16.80
C VAL A 31 9.04 -1.95 18.03
N GLY A 32 8.76 -3.25 17.87
CA GLY A 32 8.69 -4.21 18.98
C GLY A 32 10.04 -4.52 19.62
N MET A 33 11.15 -4.42 18.89
CA MET A 33 12.51 -4.55 19.43
C MET A 33 12.98 -3.30 20.18
N LEU A 34 12.43 -2.13 19.84
CA LEU A 34 12.70 -0.89 20.55
C LEU A 34 11.81 -0.84 21.80
N GLY A 35 12.39 -0.61 22.98
CA GLY A 35 11.59 -0.39 24.19
C GLY A 35 10.58 0.76 23.99
N PRO A 36 9.45 0.80 24.73
CA PRO A 36 8.29 1.66 24.42
C PRO A 36 8.51 3.15 24.72
N SER A 37 9.75 3.61 24.77
CA SER A 37 10.11 4.98 25.12
C SER A 37 11.45 5.37 24.50
N GLY A 38 11.57 6.64 24.16
CA GLY A 38 12.82 7.25 23.71
C GLY A 38 12.79 7.59 22.21
N PRO A 39 13.73 8.44 21.75
CA PRO A 39 13.64 9.06 20.43
C PRO A 39 13.64 8.06 19.27
N GLN A 40 14.32 6.92 19.43
CA GLN A 40 14.40 5.87 18.42
C GLN A 40 13.06 5.15 18.26
N TYR A 41 12.39 4.85 19.37
CA TYR A 41 11.05 4.27 19.37
C TYR A 41 10.05 5.22 18.71
N GLU A 42 10.05 6.50 19.11
CA GLU A 42 9.15 7.52 18.55
C GLU A 42 9.34 7.66 17.03
N THR A 43 10.58 7.72 16.57
CA THR A 43 10.91 7.78 15.13
C THR A 43 10.44 6.53 14.40
N ALA A 44 10.68 5.34 14.96
CA ALA A 44 10.26 4.09 14.36
C ALA A 44 8.73 3.93 14.32
N ALA A 45 8.03 4.38 15.36
CA ALA A 45 6.57 4.39 15.44
C ALA A 45 5.96 5.37 14.44
N LEU A 46 6.54 6.57 14.28
CA LEU A 46 6.11 7.54 13.27
C LEU A 46 6.28 6.98 11.85
N LEU A 47 7.41 6.32 11.58
CA LEU A 47 7.63 5.68 10.28
C LEU A 47 6.63 4.55 10.02
N LEU A 48 6.29 3.76 11.04
CA LEU A 48 5.25 2.73 10.95
C LEU A 48 3.90 3.34 10.59
N GLN A 49 3.49 4.41 11.27
CA GLN A 49 2.25 5.13 10.98
C GLN A 49 2.25 5.64 9.53
N THR A 50 3.34 6.24 9.09
CA THR A 50 3.48 6.75 7.71
C THR A 50 3.29 5.65 6.68
N PHE A 51 3.86 4.45 6.91
CA PHE A 51 3.65 3.32 6.01
C PHE A 51 2.21 2.82 6.00
N GLN A 52 1.52 2.83 7.15
CA GLN A 52 0.11 2.45 7.24
C GLN A 52 -0.79 3.43 6.49
N GLU A 53 -0.54 4.74 6.63
CA GLU A 53 -1.25 5.78 5.87
C GLU A 53 -1.00 5.64 4.35
N ALA A 54 0.25 5.39 3.95
CA ALA A 54 0.60 5.14 2.56
C ALA A 54 -0.07 3.88 2.00
N LEU A 55 -0.17 2.79 2.78
CA LEU A 55 -0.92 1.60 2.40
C LEU A 55 -2.40 1.92 2.16
N GLY A 56 -3.03 2.70 3.05
CA GLY A 56 -4.41 3.14 2.85
C GLY A 56 -4.61 3.93 1.55
N ALA A 57 -3.65 4.80 1.19
CA ALA A 57 -3.68 5.52 -0.08
C ALA A 57 -3.50 4.58 -1.30
N LEU A 58 -2.64 3.57 -1.20
CA LEU A 58 -2.46 2.55 -2.25
C LEU A 58 -3.73 1.71 -2.47
N GLU A 59 -4.39 1.29 -1.39
CA GLU A 59 -5.64 0.54 -1.44
C GLU A 59 -6.77 1.38 -2.06
N ALA A 60 -6.85 2.67 -1.73
CA ALA A 60 -7.79 3.60 -2.34
C ALA A 60 -7.52 3.79 -3.85
N HIS A 61 -6.26 3.95 -4.25
CA HIS A 61 -5.87 4.05 -5.65
C HIS A 61 -6.17 2.76 -6.43
N HIS A 62 -5.86 1.59 -5.87
CA HIS A 62 -6.19 0.30 -6.45
C HIS A 62 -7.70 0.17 -6.72
N LYS A 63 -8.54 0.61 -5.79
CA LYS A 63 -10.00 0.60 -5.97
C LYS A 63 -10.43 1.43 -7.19
N LEU A 64 -9.86 2.63 -7.36
CA LEU A 64 -10.16 3.48 -8.52
C LEU A 64 -9.76 2.81 -9.86
N ILE A 65 -8.62 2.13 -9.88
CA ILE A 65 -8.17 1.39 -11.08
C ILE A 65 -9.12 0.23 -11.36
N LEU A 66 -9.52 -0.53 -10.32
CA LEU A 66 -10.44 -1.66 -10.47
C LEU A 66 -11.78 -1.22 -11.05
N GLU A 67 -12.38 -0.15 -10.50
CA GLU A 67 -13.63 0.44 -11.01
C GLU A 67 -13.50 0.84 -12.49
N ARG A 68 -12.34 1.39 -12.88
CA ARG A 68 -12.06 1.77 -14.26
C ARG A 68 -11.93 0.57 -15.20
N VAL A 69 -11.24 -0.50 -14.76
CA VAL A 69 -11.12 -1.75 -15.52
C VAL A 69 -12.49 -2.37 -15.75
N GLU A 70 -13.34 -2.42 -14.72
CA GLU A 70 -14.71 -2.95 -14.82
C GLU A 70 -15.56 -2.15 -15.81
N GLN A 71 -15.47 -0.82 -15.77
CA GLN A 71 -16.15 0.03 -16.75
C GLN A 71 -15.71 -0.30 -18.18
N LEU A 72 -14.40 -0.38 -18.43
CA LEU A 72 -13.88 -0.69 -19.76
C LEU A 72 -14.24 -2.09 -20.25
N ARG A 73 -14.45 -3.06 -19.36
CA ARG A 73 -14.93 -4.40 -19.72
C ARG A 73 -16.40 -4.41 -20.12
N ASN A 74 -17.22 -3.60 -19.48
CA ASN A 74 -18.65 -3.50 -19.77
C ASN A 74 -18.93 -2.71 -21.06
N ASP A 75 -18.05 -1.79 -21.41
CA ASP A 75 -18.14 -0.96 -22.62
C ASP A 75 -17.55 -1.65 -23.88
N ALA A 76 -16.95 -2.84 -23.73
CA ALA A 76 -16.30 -3.62 -24.80
C ALA A 76 -17.21 -4.71 -25.38
#